data_AF-A0A0A1WVY2-F1
#
_entry.id   AF-A0A0A1WVY2-F1
#
_cell.length_a   1.000
_cell.length_b   1.000
_cell.length_c   1.000
_cell.angle_alpha   90.00
_cell.angle_beta   90.00
_cell.angle_gamma   90.00
#
_symmetry.space_group_name_H-M   'P 1'
#
loop_
_entity.id
_entity.type
_entity.pdbx_description
1 polymer ?
#
loop_
_entity_poly.entity_id
_entity_poly.type
_entity_poly.pdbx_seq_one_letter_code
_entity_poly.pdbx_strand_id
1 'polypeptide(L)'
;VGHVFKPYFSHSLKLLTSASRMSADNSNSNNSDSDAVSDPPLTSRDVLYIEACKEMSNYAKCYLSGNLLIFQQALNKLSGLPQKSVALQTKMVEVQSVLAQIESFDFNAELVHEDELYAIVSEIGKVEDDYVAMREKRQFKADVDLLQQILAEVGFEAKEERLAEARRLLVQNFAKAFDNFMATINDAERATEWELVEFHERFSAISDFEEQYKCFDQFWPIFW
;
A
#
# COMPACT_ATOMS: atom_id res chain seq x y z
N VAL A 1 -7.45 4.83 10.24
CA VAL A 1 -6.41 3.93 9.68
C VAL A 1 -5.77 4.53 8.42
N GLY A 2 -6.13 5.76 8.02
CA GLY A 2 -5.71 6.39 6.74
C GLY A 2 -4.48 7.30 6.71
N HIS A 3 -3.50 7.21 7.63
CA HIS A 3 -2.33 8.11 7.62
C HIS A 3 -1.11 7.64 6.81
N VAL A 4 -1.08 6.39 6.36
CA VAL A 4 0.13 5.71 5.86
C VAL A 4 0.36 5.93 4.35
N PHE A 5 -0.65 6.33 3.58
CA PHE A 5 -0.58 6.30 2.12
C PHE A 5 -0.45 7.70 1.53
N LYS A 6 0.77 8.24 1.51
CA LYS A 6 1.13 9.45 0.75
C LYS A 6 1.77 9.06 -0.61
N PRO A 7 1.59 9.84 -1.69
CA PRO A 7 2.01 9.45 -3.03
C PRO A 7 3.48 9.82 -3.29
N TYR A 8 4.38 8.83 -3.30
CA TYR A 8 5.82 9.02 -3.57
C TYR A 8 6.32 8.21 -4.77
N PHE A 9 5.45 7.86 -5.73
CA PHE A 9 5.60 6.65 -6.58
C PHE A 9 5.79 6.91 -8.09
N SER A 10 5.76 8.16 -8.55
CA SER A 10 5.93 8.44 -10.00
C SER A 10 7.35 8.15 -10.53
N HIS A 11 8.33 7.96 -9.64
CA HIS A 11 9.72 7.69 -9.98
C HIS A 11 10.03 6.18 -10.10
N SER A 12 9.41 5.33 -9.28
CA SER A 12 9.61 3.87 -9.24
C SER A 12 9.16 3.22 -10.55
N LEU A 13 8.02 3.64 -11.09
CA LEU A 13 7.53 3.17 -12.40
C LEU A 13 8.50 3.48 -13.55
N LYS A 14 9.16 4.64 -13.53
CA LYS A 14 10.17 4.99 -14.55
C LYS A 14 11.39 4.09 -14.44
N LEU A 15 11.89 3.87 -13.22
CA LEU A 15 13.05 3.01 -12.96
C LEU A 15 12.76 1.53 -13.29
N LEU A 16 11.59 1.01 -12.93
CA LEU A 16 11.15 -0.34 -13.28
C LEU A 16 10.99 -0.54 -14.79
N THR A 17 10.46 0.47 -15.50
CA THR A 17 10.33 0.43 -16.97
C THR A 17 11.71 0.42 -17.64
N SER A 18 12.67 1.20 -17.13
CA SER A 18 14.06 1.18 -17.58
C SER A 18 14.74 -0.17 -17.29
N ALA A 19 14.57 -0.71 -16.08
CA ALA A 19 15.15 -2.00 -15.70
C ALA A 19 14.59 -3.20 -16.50
N SER A 20 13.28 -3.22 -16.78
CA SER A 20 12.66 -4.27 -17.60
C SER A 20 13.10 -4.22 -19.06
N ARG A 21 13.38 -3.03 -19.62
CA ARG A 21 13.97 -2.89 -20.97
C ARG A 21 15.37 -3.49 -21.05
N MET A 22 16.19 -3.29 -20.02
CA MET A 22 17.54 -3.87 -19.94
C MET A 22 17.54 -5.40 -19.88
N SER A 23 16.53 -6.02 -19.27
CA SER A 23 16.41 -7.49 -19.20
C SER A 23 15.94 -8.11 -20.53
N ALA A 24 15.10 -7.40 -21.29
CA ALA A 24 14.59 -7.86 -22.59
C ALA A 24 15.64 -7.80 -23.71
N ASP A 25 16.48 -6.75 -23.74
CA ASP A 25 17.52 -6.58 -24.78
C ASP A 25 18.67 -7.59 -24.67
N ASN A 26 18.81 -8.28 -23.54
CA ASN A 26 19.82 -9.33 -23.36
C ASN A 26 19.41 -10.69 -23.96
N SER A 27 18.23 -10.78 -24.60
CA SER A 27 17.66 -12.03 -25.13
C SER A 27 17.68 -12.15 -26.66
N ASN A 28 18.09 -11.11 -27.40
CA ASN A 28 18.05 -11.14 -28.87
C ASN A 28 19.27 -10.43 -29.48
N SER A 29 20.41 -11.12 -29.46
CA SER A 29 21.58 -10.71 -30.24
C SER A 29 21.34 -11.05 -31.72
N ASN A 30 21.12 -10.03 -32.54
CA ASN A 30 21.59 -10.01 -33.94
C ASN A 30 21.65 -8.56 -34.47
N ASN A 31 22.89 -8.10 -34.67
CA ASN A 31 23.36 -7.07 -35.60
C ASN A 31 22.41 -5.93 -36.00
N SER A 32 22.65 -4.74 -35.44
CA SER A 32 22.78 -3.51 -36.22
C SER A 32 23.35 -2.40 -35.33
N ASP A 33 24.40 -1.73 -35.81
CA ASP A 33 24.94 -0.50 -35.24
C ASP A 33 23.83 0.55 -35.06
N SER A 34 23.43 0.74 -33.82
CA SER A 34 22.78 1.95 -33.35
C SER A 34 23.33 2.19 -31.96
N ASP A 35 23.84 3.39 -31.69
CA ASP A 35 24.22 3.87 -30.36
C ASP A 35 23.04 3.70 -29.41
N ALA A 36 22.92 2.50 -28.83
CA ALA A 36 21.99 2.20 -27.77
C ALA A 36 22.57 2.88 -26.54
N VAL A 37 22.03 4.06 -26.24
CA VAL A 37 22.17 4.69 -24.92
C VAL A 37 21.61 3.67 -23.93
N SER A 38 22.51 2.82 -23.42
CA SER A 38 22.18 1.83 -22.39
C SER A 38 21.82 2.65 -21.16
N ASP A 39 20.58 2.51 -20.69
CA ASP A 39 20.18 3.14 -19.43
C ASP A 39 21.20 2.77 -18.34
N PRO A 40 21.65 3.73 -17.52
CA PRO A 40 22.65 3.46 -16.51
C PRO A 40 22.16 2.36 -15.55
N PRO A 41 23.07 1.48 -15.06
CA PRO A 41 22.70 0.45 -14.10
C PRO A 41 22.08 1.08 -12.84
N LEU A 42 21.06 0.42 -12.28
CA LEU A 42 20.40 0.87 -11.05
C LEU A 42 21.42 1.02 -9.91
N THR A 43 21.35 2.13 -9.18
CA THR A 43 22.14 2.34 -7.97
C THR A 43 21.55 1.55 -6.80
N SER A 44 22.33 1.31 -5.73
CA SER A 44 21.79 0.71 -4.49
C SER A 44 20.63 1.54 -3.91
N ARG A 45 20.67 2.86 -4.07
CA ARG A 45 19.60 3.78 -3.68
C ARG A 45 18.31 3.50 -4.48
N ASP A 46 18.42 3.34 -5.80
CA ASP A 46 17.29 3.01 -6.66
C ASP A 46 16.67 1.66 -6.29
N VAL A 47 17.51 0.66 -6.00
CA VAL A 47 17.06 -0.67 -5.57
C VAL A 47 16.28 -0.60 -4.26
N LEU A 48 16.77 0.13 -3.26
CA LEU A 48 16.08 0.31 -1.98
C LEU A 48 14.68 0.91 -2.17
N TYR A 49 14.59 1.95 -3.01
CA TYR A 49 13.33 2.62 -3.28
C TYR A 49 12.35 1.77 -4.07
N ILE A 50 12.80 1.07 -5.11
CA ILE A 50 11.97 0.13 -5.86
C ILE A 50 11.40 -0.95 -4.93
N GLU A 51 12.21 -1.53 -4.06
CA GLU A 51 11.75 -2.54 -3.10
C GLU A 51 10.76 -1.94 -2.09
N ALA A 52 11.03 -0.75 -1.55
CA ALA A 52 10.07 -0.06 -0.67
C ALA A 52 8.72 0.19 -1.36
N CYS A 53 8.73 0.57 -2.64
CA CYS A 53 7.52 0.77 -3.43
C CYS A 53 6.76 -0.52 -3.67
N LYS A 54 7.49 -1.58 -4.03
CA LYS A 54 6.93 -2.91 -4.24
C LYS A 54 6.27 -3.45 -2.97
N GLU A 55 6.89 -3.32 -1.80
CA GLU A 55 6.30 -3.78 -0.54
C GLU A 55 5.06 -2.97 -0.15
N MET A 56 5.05 -1.65 -0.38
CA MET A 56 3.83 -0.84 -0.20
C MET A 56 2.71 -1.23 -1.16
N SER A 57 3.03 -1.46 -2.43
CA SER A 57 2.08 -1.91 -3.44
C SER A 57 1.51 -3.30 -3.11
N ASN A 58 2.34 -4.22 -2.59
CA ASN A 58 1.89 -5.53 -2.10
C ASN A 58 0.92 -5.39 -0.92
N TYR A 59 1.24 -4.53 0.05
CA TYR A 59 0.35 -4.25 1.17
C TYR A 59 -0.96 -3.60 0.71
N ALA A 60 -0.91 -2.64 -0.20
CA ALA A 60 -2.09 -1.99 -0.76
C ALA A 60 -2.98 -2.99 -1.54
N LYS A 61 -2.41 -3.90 -2.33
CA LYS A 61 -3.17 -5.00 -2.97
C LYS A 61 -3.85 -5.91 -1.94
N CYS A 62 -3.16 -6.24 -0.84
CA CYS A 62 -3.74 -6.99 0.27
C CYS A 62 -4.90 -6.22 0.93
N TYR A 63 -4.73 -4.90 1.12
CA TYR A 63 -5.74 -4.00 1.66
C TYR A 63 -7.00 -3.93 0.79
N LEU A 64 -6.84 -3.76 -0.53
CA LEU A 64 -7.94 -3.75 -1.49
C LEU A 64 -8.68 -5.08 -1.51
N SER A 65 -7.97 -6.20 -1.68
CA SER A 65 -8.58 -7.52 -1.75
C SER A 65 -9.29 -7.91 -0.43
N GLY A 66 -8.74 -7.51 0.71
CA GLY A 66 -9.40 -7.65 2.01
C GLY A 66 -10.71 -6.88 2.09
N ASN A 67 -10.71 -5.61 1.65
CA ASN A 67 -11.91 -4.76 1.67
C ASN A 67 -12.95 -5.16 0.62
N LEU A 68 -12.53 -5.66 -0.54
CA LEU A 68 -13.42 -6.18 -1.59
C LEU A 68 -14.43 -7.18 -1.00
N LEU A 69 -13.91 -8.20 -0.32
CA LEU A 69 -14.72 -9.26 0.27
C LEU A 69 -15.66 -8.72 1.35
N ILE A 70 -15.13 -7.87 2.26
CA ILE A 70 -15.90 -7.30 3.35
C ILE A 70 -17.03 -6.41 2.82
N PHE A 71 -16.75 -5.54 1.85
CA PHE A 71 -17.75 -4.64 1.26
C PHE A 71 -18.84 -5.40 0.53
N GLN A 72 -18.50 -6.41 -0.30
CA GLN A 72 -19.49 -7.25 -0.97
C GLN A 72 -20.42 -7.93 0.03
N GLN A 73 -19.86 -8.57 1.07
CA GLN A 73 -20.66 -9.30 2.06
C GLN A 73 -21.50 -8.36 2.94
N ALA A 74 -20.93 -7.24 3.38
CA ALA A 74 -21.65 -6.25 4.18
C ALA A 74 -22.80 -5.61 3.39
N LEU A 75 -22.57 -5.20 2.13
CA LEU A 75 -23.60 -4.66 1.26
C LEU A 75 -24.72 -5.67 0.98
N ASN A 76 -24.38 -6.95 0.80
CA ASN A 76 -25.39 -8.01 0.62
C ASN A 76 -26.29 -8.15 1.85
N LYS A 77 -25.70 -8.18 3.05
CA LYS A 77 -26.46 -8.22 4.32
C LYS A 77 -27.32 -6.98 4.50
N LEU A 78 -26.76 -5.80 4.29
CA LEU A 78 -27.46 -4.52 4.41
C LEU A 78 -28.64 -4.45 3.43
N SER A 79 -28.45 -4.86 2.18
CA SER A 79 -29.48 -4.85 1.15
C SER A 79 -30.71 -5.68 1.56
N GLY A 80 -30.50 -6.82 2.23
CA GLY A 80 -31.56 -7.70 2.73
C GLY A 80 -32.38 -7.14 3.91
N LEU A 81 -31.98 -6.02 4.53
CA LEU A 81 -32.71 -5.46 5.66
C LEU A 81 -34.04 -4.82 5.23
N PRO A 82 -35.15 -5.04 5.98
CA PRO A 82 -36.47 -4.53 5.61
C PRO A 82 -36.58 -3.00 5.72
N GLN A 83 -35.80 -2.36 6.58
CA GLN A 83 -35.75 -0.90 6.75
C GLN A 83 -34.30 -0.46 6.94
N LYS A 84 -33.97 0.72 6.43
CA LYS A 84 -32.64 1.34 6.49
C LYS A 84 -32.81 2.84 6.73
N SER A 85 -32.00 3.43 7.60
CA SER A 85 -31.97 4.88 7.76
C SER A 85 -31.47 5.56 6.47
N VAL A 86 -31.77 6.84 6.28
CA VAL A 86 -31.21 7.61 5.16
C VAL A 86 -29.68 7.64 5.21
N ALA A 87 -29.10 7.77 6.41
CA ALA A 87 -27.65 7.75 6.60
C ALA A 87 -27.02 6.43 6.15
N LEU A 88 -27.65 5.30 6.51
CA LEU A 88 -27.20 3.97 6.09
C LEU A 88 -27.31 3.78 4.58
N GLN A 89 -28.38 4.27 3.95
CA GLN A 89 -28.53 4.23 2.50
C GLN A 89 -27.45 5.04 1.78
N THR A 90 -27.15 6.26 2.26
CA THR A 90 -26.06 7.08 1.72
C THR A 90 -24.72 6.35 1.82
N LYS A 91 -24.41 5.76 2.99
CA LYS A 91 -23.16 5.00 3.18
C LYS A 91 -23.09 3.77 2.29
N MET A 92 -24.20 3.08 2.06
CA MET A 92 -24.23 1.95 1.11
C MET A 92 -23.86 2.40 -0.31
N VAL A 93 -24.34 3.55 -0.78
CA VAL A 93 -24.01 4.08 -2.11
C VAL A 93 -22.52 4.42 -2.22
N GLU A 94 -21.95 5.04 -1.18
CA GLU A 94 -20.52 5.33 -1.13
C GLU A 94 -19.67 4.04 -1.17
N VAL A 95 -20.02 3.04 -0.35
CA VAL A 95 -19.34 1.74 -0.34
C VAL A 95 -19.49 1.03 -1.69
N GLN A 96 -20.65 1.11 -2.35
CA GLN A 96 -20.85 0.56 -3.70
C GLN A 96 -19.95 1.24 -4.74
N SER A 97 -19.79 2.56 -4.66
CA SER A 97 -18.89 3.30 -5.55
C SER A 97 -17.43 2.86 -5.36
N VAL A 98 -16.97 2.72 -4.11
CA VAL A 98 -15.62 2.23 -3.82
C VAL A 98 -15.46 0.77 -4.26
N LEU A 99 -16.45 -0.08 -4.00
CA LEU A 99 -16.45 -1.48 -4.42
C LEU A 99 -16.28 -1.62 -5.93
N ALA A 100 -17.01 -0.83 -6.72
CA ALA A 100 -16.89 -0.84 -8.18
C ALA A 100 -15.47 -0.48 -8.65
N GLN A 101 -14.79 0.46 -7.96
CA GLN A 101 -13.39 0.79 -8.26
C GLN A 101 -12.47 -0.39 -7.96
N ILE A 102 -12.63 -1.05 -6.80
CA ILE A 102 -11.82 -2.23 -6.43
C ILE A 102 -12.07 -3.40 -7.41
N GLU A 103 -13.32 -3.62 -7.83
CA GLU A 103 -13.67 -4.68 -8.80
C GLU A 103 -13.10 -4.43 -10.19
N SER A 104 -12.91 -3.17 -10.58
CA SER A 104 -12.28 -2.79 -11.84
C SER A 104 -10.75 -2.89 -11.82
N PHE A 105 -10.14 -3.04 -10.64
CA PHE A 105 -8.70 -3.06 -10.47
C PHE A 105 -8.09 -4.40 -10.92
N ASP A 106 -7.08 -4.34 -11.78
CA ASP A 106 -6.32 -5.53 -12.18
C ASP A 106 -5.24 -5.88 -11.14
N PHE A 107 -5.57 -6.81 -10.25
CA PHE A 107 -4.64 -7.32 -9.23
C PHE A 107 -3.39 -7.99 -9.82
N ASN A 108 -3.48 -8.52 -11.05
CA ASN A 108 -2.43 -9.29 -11.71
C ASN A 108 -1.50 -8.43 -12.57
N ALA A 109 -1.78 -7.14 -12.74
CA ALA A 109 -0.89 -6.25 -13.48
C ALA A 109 0.52 -6.26 -12.84
N GLU A 110 1.51 -6.58 -13.68
CA GLU A 110 2.94 -6.55 -13.32
C GLU A 110 3.39 -5.13 -12.94
N LEU A 111 2.87 -4.13 -13.67
CA LEU A 111 3.03 -2.71 -13.39
C LEU A 111 1.65 -2.14 -13.12
N VAL A 112 1.27 -2.10 -11.85
CA VAL A 112 0.13 -1.29 -11.44
C VAL A 112 0.55 0.17 -11.56
N HIS A 113 -0.26 1.00 -12.23
CA HIS A 113 -0.13 2.45 -12.08
C HIS A 113 -0.40 2.77 -10.61
N GLU A 114 0.69 2.95 -9.85
CA GLU A 114 0.68 3.08 -8.39
C GLU A 114 -0.35 4.15 -7.95
N ASP A 115 -0.54 5.20 -8.75
CA ASP A 115 -1.54 6.24 -8.54
C ASP A 115 -2.99 5.74 -8.49
N GLU A 116 -3.39 4.77 -9.33
CA GLU A 116 -4.75 4.21 -9.32
C GLU A 116 -4.98 3.35 -8.07
N LEU A 117 -4.00 2.52 -7.71
CA LEU A 117 -4.04 1.69 -6.51
C LEU A 117 -4.21 2.55 -5.25
N TYR A 118 -3.37 3.58 -5.09
CA TYR A 118 -3.44 4.45 -3.93
C TYR A 118 -4.67 5.37 -3.93
N ALA A 119 -5.20 5.75 -5.10
CA ALA A 119 -6.48 6.46 -5.18
C ALA A 119 -7.61 5.60 -4.59
N ILE A 120 -7.68 4.32 -4.95
CA ILE A 120 -8.68 3.39 -4.38
C ILE A 120 -8.46 3.21 -2.87
N VAL A 121 -7.21 3.04 -2.42
CA VAL A 121 -6.89 2.98 -0.98
C VAL A 121 -7.41 4.22 -0.24
N SER A 122 -7.24 5.41 -0.83
CA SER A 122 -7.72 6.67 -0.25
C SER A 122 -9.25 6.71 -0.13
N GLU A 123 -9.98 6.26 -1.16
CA GLU A 123 -11.44 6.18 -1.11
C GLU A 123 -11.95 5.18 -0.06
N ILE A 124 -11.29 4.02 0.08
CA ILE A 124 -11.57 3.10 1.20
C ILE A 124 -11.34 3.79 2.54
N GLY A 125 -10.21 4.50 2.69
CA GLY A 125 -9.88 5.24 3.91
C GLY A 125 -10.94 6.26 4.30
N LYS A 126 -11.50 7.00 3.34
CA LYS A 126 -12.61 7.95 3.59
C LYS A 126 -13.85 7.25 4.15
N VAL A 127 -14.21 6.08 3.59
CA VAL A 127 -15.33 5.27 4.09
C VAL A 127 -15.09 4.82 5.53
N GLU A 128 -13.87 4.37 5.85
CA GLU A 128 -13.50 3.96 7.21
C GLU A 128 -13.52 5.15 8.19
N ASP A 129 -12.98 6.30 7.80
CA ASP A 129 -12.96 7.51 8.63
C ASP A 129 -14.37 8.05 8.88
N ASP A 130 -15.25 8.01 7.86
CA ASP A 130 -16.66 8.36 8.01
C ASP A 130 -17.39 7.44 8.98
N TYR A 131 -17.09 6.13 8.93
CA TYR A 131 -17.62 5.18 9.90
C TYR A 131 -17.14 5.51 11.32
N VAL A 132 -15.87 5.86 11.51
CA VAL A 132 -15.35 6.33 12.81
C VAL A 132 -16.08 7.59 13.27
N ALA A 133 -16.27 8.57 12.39
CA ALA A 133 -16.99 9.80 12.72
C ALA A 133 -18.47 9.56 13.06
N MET A 134 -19.11 8.54 12.48
CA MET A 134 -20.45 8.11 12.87
C MET A 134 -20.49 7.54 14.30
N ARG A 135 -19.48 6.75 14.70
CA ARG A 135 -19.39 6.15 16.05
C ARG A 135 -19.35 7.18 17.17
N GLU A 136 -18.79 8.36 16.90
CA GLU A 136 -18.67 9.44 17.89
C GLU A 136 -19.98 10.20 18.12
N LYS A 137 -20.96 10.09 17.20
CA LYS A 137 -22.20 10.86 17.22
C LYS A 137 -23.37 9.99 17.67
N ARG A 138 -23.96 10.33 18.82
CA ARG A 138 -25.08 9.59 19.44
C ARG A 138 -26.26 9.33 18.49
N GLN A 139 -26.55 10.27 17.57
CA GLN A 139 -27.67 10.09 16.63
C GLN A 139 -27.52 8.90 15.67
N PHE A 140 -26.30 8.38 15.47
CA PHE A 140 -26.04 7.24 14.59
C PHE A 140 -25.86 5.92 15.35
N LYS A 141 -26.13 5.89 16.66
CA LYS A 141 -25.87 4.71 17.50
C LYS A 141 -26.50 3.42 16.95
N ALA A 142 -27.76 3.47 16.53
CA ALA A 142 -28.45 2.28 16.02
C ALA A 142 -27.82 1.76 14.71
N ASP A 143 -27.46 2.67 13.78
CA ASP A 143 -26.80 2.30 12.53
C ASP A 143 -25.40 1.75 12.78
N VAL A 144 -24.66 2.35 13.72
CA VAL A 144 -23.32 1.89 14.13
C VAL A 144 -23.37 0.51 14.76
N ASP A 145 -24.30 0.27 15.71
CA ASP A 145 -24.44 -1.02 16.39
C ASP A 145 -24.78 -2.13 15.37
N LEU A 146 -25.66 -1.83 14.40
CA LEU A 146 -25.99 -2.73 13.29
C LEU A 146 -24.79 -3.01 12.38
N LEU A 147 -24.05 -1.97 11.98
CA LEU A 147 -22.85 -2.11 11.14
C LEU A 147 -21.78 -2.94 11.86
N GLN A 148 -21.57 -2.74 13.16
CA GLN A 148 -20.63 -3.55 13.95
C GLN A 148 -21.00 -5.03 13.93
N GLN A 149 -22.28 -5.34 14.14
CA GLN A 149 -22.77 -6.71 14.07
C GLN A 149 -22.53 -7.32 12.69
N ILE A 150 -22.88 -6.60 11.63
CA ILE A 150 -22.69 -7.07 10.25
C ILE A 150 -21.21 -7.30 9.95
N LEU A 151 -20.33 -6.36 10.33
CA LEU A 151 -18.88 -6.47 10.15
C LEU A 151 -18.30 -7.69 10.87
N ALA A 152 -18.74 -7.95 12.10
CA ALA A 152 -18.35 -9.15 12.85
C ALA A 152 -18.79 -10.43 12.12
N GLU A 153 -20.03 -10.48 11.64
CA GLU A 153 -20.58 -11.64 10.93
C GLU A 153 -19.90 -11.93 9.59
N VAL A 154 -19.39 -10.91 8.90
CA VAL A 154 -18.68 -11.07 7.60
C VAL A 154 -17.17 -11.27 7.76
N GLY A 155 -16.70 -11.45 9.00
CA GLY A 155 -15.29 -11.76 9.26
C GLY A 155 -14.34 -10.56 9.15
N PHE A 156 -14.79 -9.37 9.53
CA PHE A 156 -13.93 -8.17 9.58
C PHE A 156 -12.68 -8.38 10.45
N GLU A 157 -12.79 -9.08 11.57
CA GLU A 157 -11.65 -9.38 12.46
C GLU A 157 -10.59 -10.24 11.75
N ALA A 158 -11.01 -11.30 11.05
CA ALA A 158 -10.10 -12.13 10.25
C ALA A 158 -9.48 -11.36 9.07
N LYS A 159 -10.14 -10.31 8.56
CA LYS A 159 -9.53 -9.36 7.60
C LYS A 159 -8.47 -8.50 8.29
N GLU A 160 -8.73 -7.96 9.48
CA GLU A 160 -7.75 -7.16 10.22
C GLU A 160 -6.51 -7.97 10.62
N GLU A 161 -6.66 -9.24 11.02
CA GLU A 161 -5.54 -10.14 11.30
C GLU A 161 -4.66 -10.36 10.06
N ARG A 162 -5.28 -10.57 8.89
CA ARG A 162 -4.55 -10.70 7.61
C ARG A 162 -3.81 -9.42 7.25
N LEU A 163 -4.41 -8.25 7.49
CA LEU A 163 -3.73 -6.97 7.29
C LEU A 163 -2.58 -6.75 8.26
N ALA A 164 -2.74 -7.14 9.52
CA ALA A 164 -1.66 -7.09 10.50
C ALA A 164 -0.46 -7.94 10.04
N GLU A 165 -0.71 -9.13 9.51
CA GLU A 165 0.36 -9.97 8.95
C GLU A 165 0.98 -9.37 7.68
N ALA A 166 0.18 -8.78 6.80
CA ALA A 166 0.70 -8.10 5.61
C ALA A 166 1.60 -6.89 5.98
N ARG A 167 1.24 -6.12 7.02
CA ARG A 167 2.10 -5.05 7.54
C ARG A 167 3.40 -5.61 8.12
N ARG A 168 3.38 -6.77 8.80
CA ARG A 168 4.61 -7.44 9.27
C ARG A 168 5.52 -7.81 8.13
N LEU A 169 4.98 -8.41 7.08
CA LEU A 169 5.74 -8.78 5.89
C LEU A 169 6.36 -7.56 5.21
N LEU A 170 5.60 -6.47 5.05
CA LEU A 170 6.10 -5.20 4.51
C LEU A 170 7.33 -4.73 5.28
N VAL A 171 7.21 -4.62 6.62
CA VAL A 171 8.30 -4.12 7.48
C VAL A 171 9.51 -5.05 7.42
N GLN A 172 9.30 -6.36 7.47
CA GLN A 172 10.39 -7.35 7.41
C GLN A 172 11.12 -7.33 6.06
N ASN A 173 10.39 -7.21 4.96
CA ASN A 173 10.98 -7.18 3.62
C ASN A 173 11.69 -5.86 3.36
N PHE A 174 11.11 -4.74 3.79
CA PHE A 174 11.77 -3.44 3.75
C PHE A 174 13.06 -3.44 4.59
N ALA A 175 13.02 -3.98 5.82
CA ALA A 175 14.21 -4.09 6.67
C ALA A 175 15.36 -4.83 5.96
N LYS A 176 15.06 -5.97 5.32
CA LYS A 176 16.04 -6.73 4.53
C LYS A 176 16.58 -5.93 3.34
N ALA A 177 15.71 -5.22 2.62
CA ALA A 177 16.13 -4.37 1.51
C ALA A 177 17.05 -3.24 2.00
N PHE A 178 16.76 -2.69 3.17
CA PHE A 178 17.56 -1.62 3.77
C PHE A 178 18.90 -2.12 4.30
N ASP A 179 18.95 -3.30 4.92
CA ASP A 179 20.19 -3.96 5.31
C ASP A 179 21.09 -4.21 4.09
N ASN A 180 20.52 -4.64 2.97
CA ASN A 180 21.24 -4.82 1.71
C ASN A 180 21.79 -3.49 1.16
N PHE A 181 21.02 -2.41 1.24
CA PHE A 181 21.50 -1.07 0.90
C PHE A 181 22.72 -0.70 1.77
N MET A 182 22.61 -0.86 3.09
CA MET A 182 23.68 -0.53 4.03
C MET A 182 24.95 -1.36 3.86
N ALA A 183 24.83 -2.60 3.38
CA ALA A 183 25.93 -3.49 3.06
C ALA A 183 26.59 -3.21 1.69
N THR A 184 25.91 -2.50 0.79
CA THR A 184 26.40 -2.24 -0.58
C THR A 184 27.00 -0.85 -0.77
N ILE A 185 26.59 0.14 0.04
CA ILE A 185 27.18 1.48 -0.02
C ILE A 185 28.60 1.53 0.57
N ASN A 186 29.49 2.25 -0.11
CA ASN A 186 30.85 2.52 0.37
C ASN A 186 30.92 3.72 1.34
N ASP A 187 32.10 4.02 1.90
CA ASP A 187 32.27 5.09 2.89
C ASP A 187 31.93 6.49 2.37
N ALA A 188 32.21 6.77 1.09
CA ALA A 188 31.87 8.05 0.47
C ALA A 188 30.35 8.18 0.28
N GLU A 189 29.70 7.11 -0.18
CA GLU A 189 28.24 7.04 -0.31
C GLU A 189 27.56 7.12 1.06
N ARG A 190 28.12 6.48 2.09
CA ARG A 190 27.62 6.57 3.47
C ARG A 190 27.64 7.99 4.01
N ALA A 191 28.65 8.78 3.65
CA ALA A 191 28.73 10.19 4.04
C ALA A 191 27.70 11.06 3.30
N THR A 192 27.40 10.75 2.04
CA THR A 192 26.35 11.46 1.29
C THR A 192 24.94 11.05 1.71
N GLU A 193 24.77 9.78 2.10
CA GLU A 193 23.49 9.16 2.46
C GLU A 193 23.22 9.15 3.97
N TRP A 194 23.79 10.11 4.69
CA TRP A 194 23.80 10.12 6.15
C TRP A 194 22.39 10.08 6.78
N GLU A 195 21.38 10.72 6.17
CA GLU A 195 20.00 10.67 6.68
C GLU A 195 19.38 9.27 6.56
N LEU A 196 19.68 8.54 5.47
CA LEU A 196 19.27 7.14 5.32
C LEU A 196 20.00 6.22 6.30
N VAL A 197 21.27 6.50 6.57
CA VAL A 197 22.06 5.75 7.56
C VAL A 197 21.49 5.95 8.96
N GLU A 198 21.24 7.19 9.39
CA GLU A 198 20.62 7.49 10.69
C GLU A 198 19.20 6.89 10.80
N PHE A 199 18.44 6.93 9.70
CA PHE A 199 17.12 6.32 9.65
C PHE A 199 17.20 4.79 9.79
N HIS A 200 18.15 4.13 9.12
CA HIS A 200 18.37 2.69 9.25
C HIS A 200 18.69 2.28 10.69
N GLU A 201 19.58 3.00 11.36
CA GLU A 201 19.95 2.72 12.76
C GLU A 201 18.73 2.83 13.68
N ARG A 202 17.97 3.93 13.53
CA ARG A 202 16.74 4.14 14.31
C ARG A 202 15.69 3.07 14.02
N PHE A 203 15.46 2.75 12.75
CA PHE A 203 14.46 1.78 12.31
C PHE A 203 14.79 0.37 12.81
N SER A 204 16.08 0.00 12.78
CA SER A 204 16.57 -1.32 13.20
C SER A 204 16.59 -1.49 14.72
N ALA A 205 16.67 -0.39 15.48
CA ALA A 205 16.64 -0.40 16.94
C ALA A 205 15.23 -0.64 17.52
N ILE A 206 14.17 -0.49 16.72
CA ILE A 206 12.79 -0.69 17.17
C ILE A 206 12.48 -2.19 17.22
N SER A 207 12.19 -2.70 18.40
CA SER A 207 11.80 -4.11 18.61
C SER A 207 10.29 -4.36 18.48
N ASP A 208 9.47 -3.33 18.71
CA ASP A 208 8.02 -3.43 18.56
C ASP A 208 7.61 -3.23 17.11
N PHE A 209 6.90 -4.22 16.56
CA PHE A 209 6.51 -4.20 15.16
C PHE A 209 5.58 -3.03 14.80
N GLU A 210 4.63 -2.67 15.66
CA GLU A 210 3.67 -1.59 15.37
C GLU A 210 4.37 -0.23 15.35
N GLU A 211 5.34 -0.02 16.25
CA GLU A 211 6.21 1.15 16.22
C GLU A 211 7.13 1.16 14.99
N GLN A 212 7.66 0.00 14.59
CA GLN A 212 8.52 -0.12 13.41
C GLN A 212 7.73 0.18 12.12
N TYR A 213 6.51 -0.32 12.02
CA TYR A 213 5.58 -0.01 10.94
C TYR A 213 5.24 1.49 10.88
N LYS A 214 5.00 2.15 12.02
CA LYS A 214 4.81 3.62 12.03
C LYS A 214 6.08 4.37 11.62
N CYS A 215 7.25 3.81 11.93
CA CYS A 215 8.53 4.41 11.55
C CYS A 215 8.80 4.29 10.04
N PHE A 216 8.30 3.23 9.39
CA PHE A 216 8.42 3.03 7.94
C PHE A 216 7.96 4.24 7.13
N ASP A 217 6.86 4.91 7.52
CA ASP A 217 6.33 6.09 6.81
C ASP A 217 7.32 7.26 6.72
N GLN A 218 8.33 7.29 7.59
CA GLN A 218 9.38 8.32 7.59
C GLN A 218 10.43 8.09 6.50
N PHE A 219 10.49 6.89 5.90
CA PHE A 219 11.39 6.59 4.80
C PHE A 219 11.22 7.57 3.64
N TRP A 220 9.99 7.84 3.23
CA TRP A 220 9.70 8.62 2.04
C TRP A 220 10.23 10.06 2.07
N PRO A 221 9.96 10.88 3.10
CA PRO A 221 10.54 12.22 3.17
C PRO A 221 12.06 12.23 3.39
N ILE A 222 12.67 11.13 3.86
CA ILE A 222 14.14 11.02 4.01
C ILE A 222 14.79 10.61 2.68
N PHE A 223 14.06 9.86 1.87
CA PHE A 223 14.51 9.43 0.55
C PHE A 223 14.47 10.58 -0.50
N TRP A 224 13.80 11.69 -0.24
CA TRP A 224 13.64 12.81 -1.19
C TRP A 224 14.28 14.09 -0.70
#